data_AF-A0A0C9VRE5-F1
#
_entry.id   AF-A0A0C9VRE5-F1
#
_cell.length_a   1.000
_cell.length_b   1.000
_cell.length_c   1.000
_cell.angle_alpha   90.00
_cell.angle_beta   90.00
_cell.angle_gamma   90.00
#
_symmetry.space_group_name_H-M   'P 1'
#
loop_
_entity.id
_entity.type
_entity.pdbx_description
1 polymer ?
#
loop_
_entity_poly.entity_id
_entity_poly.type
_entity_poly.pdbx_seq_one_letter_code
_entity_poly.pdbx_strand_id
1 'polypeptide(L)'
;MEVQDASLTHGFHPMGLDIVPGPVAASQATSDEHVTTPLYTVLAPPSQHVCHLAPGAACADLLLGTVPSIRAHLRNHGHKHKENSVIPCPWAGCNKRLRWMNVPRHVRSVHLGVRVWCGKCGRPFTRERGLEVHLALTNCVTENN
;
A
#
# COMPACT_ATOMS: atom_id res chain seq x y z
N MET A 1 -27.97 -57.51 22.70
CA MET A 1 -27.60 -56.21 22.11
C MET A 1 -26.53 -55.62 23.01
N GLU A 2 -25.24 -55.77 22.66
CA GLU A 2 -24.47 -54.91 21.73
C GLU A 2 -24.19 -53.53 22.33
N VAL A 3 -22.99 -52.91 22.32
CA VAL A 3 -21.55 -53.23 22.22
C VAL A 3 -20.81 -51.91 22.55
N GLN A 4 -19.58 -51.99 23.11
CA GLN A 4 -18.42 -51.05 22.97
C GLN A 4 -18.56 -49.60 23.53
N ASP A 5 -17.53 -48.83 23.91
CA ASP A 5 -16.08 -48.82 23.65
C ASP A 5 -15.31 -48.03 24.75
N ALA A 6 -13.99 -47.88 24.56
CA ALA A 6 -12.89 -47.67 25.47
C ALA A 6 -12.48 -46.21 25.78
N SER A 7 -11.59 -46.06 26.77
CA SER A 7 -10.65 -44.94 26.98
C SER A 7 -9.67 -45.31 28.10
N LEU A 8 -8.41 -44.87 28.18
CA LEU A 8 -7.39 -44.35 27.27
C LEU A 8 -6.15 -44.24 28.21
N THR A 9 -4.97 -44.74 27.84
CA THR A 9 -3.72 -44.52 28.60
C THR A 9 -2.67 -43.89 27.69
N HIS A 10 -1.87 -43.00 28.26
CA HIS A 10 -0.39 -42.98 28.24
C HIS A 10 0.12 -41.56 28.50
N GLY A 11 0.93 -41.41 29.56
CA GLY A 11 1.76 -40.23 29.81
C GLY A 11 3.10 -40.31 29.10
N PHE A 12 3.93 -39.28 29.27
CA PHE A 12 5.40 -39.32 29.49
C PHE A 12 5.97 -37.89 29.28
N HIS A 13 6.61 -37.33 30.30
CA HIS A 13 7.54 -36.19 30.20
C HIS A 13 8.76 -36.49 31.08
N PRO A 14 9.98 -36.26 30.59
CA PRO A 14 11.05 -35.87 31.51
C PRO A 14 12.18 -34.96 30.97
N MET A 15 12.78 -34.21 31.93
CA MET A 15 14.19 -33.74 32.12
C MET A 15 14.82 -32.82 31.05
N GLY A 16 15.75 -31.88 31.29
CA GLY A 16 16.63 -31.51 32.41
C GLY A 16 17.74 -30.53 31.89
N LEU A 17 18.58 -30.01 32.80
CA LEU A 17 19.58 -28.90 32.76
C LEU A 17 20.74 -29.07 31.72
N ASP A 18 21.67 -28.14 31.39
CA ASP A 18 22.73 -27.42 32.17
C ASP A 18 23.53 -26.45 31.22
N ILE A 19 23.89 -25.21 31.61
CA ILE A 19 25.21 -24.62 32.04
C ILE A 19 26.23 -24.14 30.92
N VAL A 20 26.68 -22.86 31.10
CA VAL A 20 28.01 -22.16 30.91
C VAL A 20 28.52 -21.46 29.62
N PRO A 21 29.33 -20.37 29.76
CA PRO A 21 29.68 -19.35 28.75
C PRO A 21 31.14 -19.42 28.20
N GLY A 22 31.48 -18.54 27.24
CA GLY A 22 32.86 -18.32 26.74
C GLY A 22 33.01 -17.06 25.84
N PRO A 23 34.24 -16.55 25.59
CA PRO A 23 34.52 -15.10 25.55
C PRO A 23 34.97 -14.49 24.19
N VAL A 24 34.93 -13.15 24.16
CA VAL A 24 35.68 -12.10 23.41
C VAL A 24 36.35 -12.38 22.05
N ALA A 25 36.10 -11.48 21.07
CA ALA A 25 37.13 -10.87 20.24
C ALA A 25 36.59 -9.60 19.53
N ALA A 26 37.41 -8.54 19.54
CA ALA A 26 37.15 -7.25 18.93
C ALA A 26 37.75 -7.17 17.50
N SER A 27 37.26 -6.18 16.76
CA SER A 27 37.93 -5.51 15.62
C SER A 27 37.88 -6.32 14.30
N GLN A 28 37.76 -5.77 13.09
CA GLN A 28 38.11 -4.48 12.52
C GLN A 28 37.19 -4.17 11.33
N ALA A 29 37.11 -2.89 10.96
CA ALA A 29 36.54 -2.42 9.72
C ALA A 29 37.31 -2.96 8.50
N THR A 30 36.59 -3.43 7.49
CA THR A 30 37.09 -3.45 6.11
C THR A 30 36.03 -2.84 5.21
N SER A 31 36.46 -1.77 4.56
CA SER A 31 35.82 -1.02 3.50
C SER A 31 35.41 -1.87 2.30
N ASP A 32 34.45 -1.32 1.56
CA ASP A 32 34.07 -1.63 0.18
C ASP A 32 32.93 -2.63 -0.02
N GLU A 33 31.69 -2.14 0.11
CA GLU A 33 30.72 -2.45 -0.93
C GLU A 33 29.94 -1.19 -1.29
N HIS A 34 29.94 -0.91 -2.58
CA HIS A 34 29.40 0.26 -3.27
C HIS A 34 28.02 0.69 -2.74
N VAL A 35 28.03 1.76 -1.93
CA VAL A 35 26.87 2.62 -1.76
C VAL A 35 26.67 3.37 -3.09
N THR A 36 25.97 2.75 -4.03
CA THR A 36 25.28 3.52 -5.06
C THR A 36 24.10 4.18 -4.36
N THR A 37 24.37 5.32 -3.74
CA THR A 37 23.34 6.25 -3.27
C THR A 37 22.41 6.51 -4.45
N PRO A 38 21.12 6.13 -4.42
CA PRO A 38 20.21 6.61 -5.44
C PRO A 38 20.07 8.12 -5.24
N LEU A 39 20.28 8.89 -6.32
CA LEU A 39 20.11 10.35 -6.36
C LEU A 39 18.63 10.73 -6.26
N TYR A 40 17.95 10.32 -5.20
CA TYR A 40 16.69 10.92 -4.80
C TYR A 40 16.66 11.02 -3.28
N THR A 41 16.58 12.24 -2.78
CA THR A 41 16.31 12.47 -1.38
C THR A 41 14.84 12.18 -1.14
N VAL A 42 14.51 11.17 -0.33
CA VAL A 42 13.17 11.05 0.26
C VAL A 42 13.03 12.12 1.33
N LEU A 43 12.91 13.38 0.92
CA LEU A 43 12.60 14.53 1.78
C LEU A 43 11.07 14.75 1.85
N ALA A 44 10.31 13.66 1.93
CA ALA A 44 8.90 13.70 2.26
C ALA A 44 8.58 12.45 3.09
N PRO A 45 7.89 12.57 4.25
CA PRO A 45 7.28 11.39 4.88
C PRO A 45 6.41 10.68 3.82
N PRO A 46 6.19 9.35 3.91
CA PRO A 46 5.29 8.67 2.99
C PRO A 46 4.00 9.49 2.93
N SER A 47 3.47 9.74 1.75
CA SER A 47 2.31 10.61 1.56
C SER A 47 1.08 9.93 2.20
N GLN A 48 0.98 10.02 3.52
CA GLN A 48 -0.04 9.37 4.33
C GLN A 48 -1.32 10.17 4.09
N HIS A 49 -2.20 9.63 3.27
CA HIS A 49 -3.48 10.26 3.01
C HIS A 49 -4.48 9.89 4.09
N VAL A 50 -5.05 10.90 4.74
CA VAL A 50 -6.08 10.71 5.78
C VAL A 50 -7.32 10.10 5.14
N CYS A 51 -7.82 9.00 5.73
CA CYS A 51 -9.06 8.39 5.31
C CYS A 51 -10.25 9.27 5.73
N HIS A 52 -11.03 9.74 4.76
CA HIS A 52 -12.28 10.46 4.99
C HIS A 52 -13.48 9.65 4.47
N LEU A 53 -13.41 8.31 4.47
CA LEU A 53 -14.61 7.48 4.25
C LEU A 53 -15.60 7.77 5.39
N ALA A 54 -16.90 7.87 5.06
CA ALA A 54 -17.96 8.23 5.99
C ALA A 54 -17.92 7.45 7.33
N PRO A 55 -18.39 8.05 8.43
CA PRO A 55 -17.76 7.95 9.74
C PRO A 55 -18.05 6.62 10.45
N GLY A 56 -17.01 6.02 11.02
CA GLY A 56 -17.19 4.85 11.89
C GLY A 56 -15.95 4.40 12.67
N ALA A 57 -14.74 4.72 12.21
CA ALA A 57 -13.52 4.51 12.98
C ALA A 57 -12.40 5.39 12.43
N ALA A 58 -11.54 5.92 13.32
CA ALA A 58 -10.26 6.47 12.91
C ALA A 58 -9.47 5.35 12.21
N CYS A 59 -9.43 5.39 10.88
CA CYS A 59 -8.66 4.42 10.13
C CYS A 59 -7.18 4.71 10.38
N ALA A 60 -6.49 3.76 11.01
CA ALA A 60 -5.05 3.83 11.24
C ALA A 60 -4.23 3.30 10.04
N ASP A 61 -4.91 2.79 9.00
CA ASP A 61 -4.24 2.25 7.82
C ASP A 61 -3.74 3.35 6.88
N LEU A 62 -2.55 3.15 6.35
CA LEU A 62 -1.94 4.05 5.38
C LEU A 62 -2.56 3.81 3.99
N LEU A 63 -3.27 4.81 3.44
CA LEU A 63 -3.65 4.79 2.03
C LEU A 63 -2.46 5.22 1.18
N LEU A 64 -1.82 4.26 0.52
CA LEU A 64 -0.88 4.59 -0.54
C LEU A 64 -1.70 5.08 -1.74
N GLY A 65 -1.28 6.17 -2.39
CA GLY A 65 -1.94 6.79 -3.54
C GLY A 65 -2.05 5.92 -4.81
N THR A 66 -1.98 4.59 -4.68
CA THR A 66 -2.07 3.60 -5.74
C THR A 66 -3.46 2.96 -5.79
N VAL A 67 -3.91 2.63 -7.00
CA VAL A 67 -5.21 1.96 -7.24
C VAL A 67 -5.38 0.66 -6.42
N PRO A 68 -4.40 -0.27 -6.36
CA PRO A 68 -4.56 -1.50 -5.58
C PRO A 68 -4.62 -1.25 -4.07
N SER A 69 -3.85 -0.28 -3.54
CA SER A 69 -3.90 0.08 -2.12
C SER A 69 -5.27 0.66 -1.75
N ILE A 70 -5.78 1.61 -2.55
CA ILE A 70 -7.12 2.18 -2.34
C ILE A 70 -8.18 1.08 -2.42
N ARG A 71 -8.11 0.16 -3.39
CA ARG A 71 -9.06 -0.94 -3.51
C ARG A 71 -9.02 -1.87 -2.30
N ALA A 72 -7.83 -2.17 -1.77
CA ALA A 72 -7.68 -2.97 -0.55
C ALA A 72 -8.26 -2.25 0.67
N HIS A 73 -7.97 -0.96 0.80
CA HIS A 73 -8.47 -0.12 1.88
C HIS A 73 -10.01 -0.03 1.88
N LEU A 74 -10.64 0.17 0.71
CA LEU A 74 -12.10 0.18 0.60
C LEU A 74 -12.74 -1.15 1.04
N ARG A 75 -12.06 -2.29 0.76
CA ARG A 75 -12.52 -3.60 1.24
C ARG A 75 -12.38 -3.75 2.75
N ASN A 76 -11.39 -3.11 3.37
CA ASN A 76 -11.23 -3.09 4.83
C ASN A 76 -12.41 -2.37 5.50
N HIS A 77 -12.93 -1.34 4.85
CA HIS A 77 -14.18 -0.67 5.23
C HIS A 77 -15.46 -1.42 4.84
N GLY A 78 -15.36 -2.68 4.37
CA GLY A 78 -16.53 -3.51 4.06
C GLY A 78 -17.17 -3.24 2.70
N HIS A 79 -16.61 -2.36 1.86
CA HIS A 79 -17.14 -2.13 0.51
C HIS A 79 -16.75 -3.29 -0.42
N LYS A 80 -17.66 -4.26 -0.56
CA LYS A 80 -17.56 -5.40 -1.47
C LYS A 80 -18.70 -5.35 -2.48
N HIS A 81 -18.42 -4.85 -3.67
CA HIS A 81 -19.40 -4.74 -4.75
C HIS A 81 -18.91 -5.50 -6.00
N LYS A 82 -19.82 -5.85 -6.91
CA LYS A 82 -19.46 -6.42 -8.21
C LYS A 82 -18.79 -5.34 -9.05
N GLU A 83 -17.85 -5.72 -9.93
CA GLU A 83 -17.01 -4.77 -10.70
C GLU A 83 -17.84 -3.77 -11.54
N ASN A 84 -18.99 -4.22 -12.06
CA ASN A 84 -19.93 -3.40 -12.83
C ASN A 84 -21.02 -2.70 -12.01
N SER A 85 -21.10 -2.92 -10.70
CA SER A 85 -22.09 -2.26 -9.85
C SER A 85 -21.83 -0.76 -9.80
N VAL A 86 -22.87 0.04 -10.03
CA VAL A 86 -22.80 1.50 -9.90
C VAL A 86 -23.17 1.89 -8.48
N ILE A 87 -22.20 2.41 -7.74
CA ILE A 87 -22.36 2.82 -6.34
C ILE A 87 -22.02 4.32 -6.18
N PRO A 88 -22.54 4.99 -5.13
CA PRO A 88 -22.02 6.28 -4.72
C PRO A 88 -20.56 6.14 -4.24
N CYS A 89 -19.78 7.19 -4.42
CA CYS A 89 -18.45 7.26 -3.84
C CYS A 89 -18.56 7.15 -2.30
N PRO A 90 -17.80 6.27 -1.66
CA PRO A 90 -17.86 6.11 -0.20
C PRO A 90 -17.14 7.24 0.56
N TRP A 91 -16.50 8.17 -0.15
CA TRP A 91 -15.81 9.31 0.43
C TRP A 91 -16.78 10.35 0.99
N ALA A 92 -16.52 10.84 2.20
CA ALA A 92 -17.36 11.83 2.86
C ALA A 92 -17.47 13.11 2.01
N GLY A 93 -18.71 13.58 1.82
CA GLY A 93 -18.99 14.75 0.99
C GLY A 93 -18.92 14.50 -0.53
N CYS A 94 -18.67 13.26 -0.99
CA CYS A 94 -18.68 12.93 -2.42
C CYS A 94 -19.98 12.24 -2.84
N ASN A 95 -20.72 12.87 -3.75
CA ASN A 95 -21.99 12.34 -4.27
C ASN A 95 -21.86 11.69 -5.67
N LYS A 96 -20.63 11.48 -6.15
CA LYS A 96 -20.42 10.94 -7.50
C LYS A 96 -20.82 9.47 -7.55
N ARG A 97 -21.61 9.07 -8.55
CA ARG A 97 -21.95 7.66 -8.83
C ARG A 97 -21.07 7.12 -9.95
N LEU A 98 -20.50 5.95 -9.73
CA LEU A 98 -19.56 5.34 -10.65
C LEU A 98 -19.55 3.82 -10.50
N ARG A 99 -19.11 3.12 -11.55
CA ARG A 99 -18.87 1.68 -11.48
C ARG A 99 -17.81 1.38 -10.43
N TRP A 100 -17.99 0.31 -9.67
CA TRP A 100 -17.07 -0.11 -8.61
C TRP A 100 -15.62 -0.20 -9.09
N MET A 101 -15.40 -0.72 -10.30
CA MET A 101 -14.09 -0.74 -10.96
C MET A 101 -13.36 0.60 -11.02
N ASN A 102 -14.13 1.69 -11.11
CA ASN A 102 -13.62 3.05 -11.28
C ASN A 102 -13.49 3.80 -9.94
N VAL A 103 -14.08 3.30 -8.85
CA VAL A 103 -14.04 3.96 -7.53
C VAL A 103 -12.61 4.20 -7.06
N PRO A 104 -11.69 3.21 -7.09
CA PRO A 104 -10.33 3.43 -6.61
C PRO A 104 -9.58 4.50 -7.42
N ARG A 105 -9.82 4.56 -8.75
CA ARG A 105 -9.22 5.59 -9.61
C ARG A 105 -9.78 6.97 -9.30
N HIS A 106 -11.10 7.06 -9.11
CA HIS A 106 -11.74 8.32 -8.75
C HIS A 106 -11.20 8.87 -7.43
N VAL A 107 -11.11 8.02 -6.40
CA VAL A 107 -10.53 8.38 -5.10
C VAL A 107 -9.08 8.86 -5.25
N ARG A 108 -8.24 8.13 -6.00
CA ARG A 108 -6.85 8.50 -6.28
C ARG A 108 -6.73 9.93 -6.84
N SER A 109 -7.52 10.26 -7.85
CA SER A 109 -7.38 11.54 -8.55
C SER A 109 -8.09 12.70 -7.87
N VAL A 110 -9.28 12.47 -7.30
CA VAL A 110 -10.18 13.53 -6.80
C VAL A 110 -9.95 13.81 -5.33
N HIS A 111 -9.70 12.77 -4.52
CA HIS A 111 -9.59 12.93 -3.08
C HIS A 111 -8.13 12.92 -2.61
N LEU A 112 -7.31 12.05 -3.18
CA LEU A 112 -5.88 12.00 -2.82
C LEU A 112 -5.03 13.00 -3.60
N GLY A 113 -5.58 13.58 -4.68
CA GLY A 113 -4.85 14.52 -5.53
C GLY A 113 -3.62 13.93 -6.22
N VAL A 114 -3.50 12.60 -6.27
CA VAL A 114 -2.31 11.92 -6.78
C VAL A 114 -2.24 12.12 -8.29
N ARG A 115 -1.17 12.77 -8.73
CA ARG A 115 -0.89 13.11 -10.12
C ARG A 115 0.44 12.51 -10.54
N VAL A 116 0.55 12.19 -11.81
CA VAL A 116 1.82 11.81 -12.45
C VAL A 116 2.34 13.02 -13.21
N TRP A 117 3.62 13.32 -13.04
CA TRP A 117 4.23 14.53 -13.58
C TRP A 117 5.10 14.17 -14.77
N CYS A 118 5.04 14.99 -15.81
CA CYS A 118 5.99 14.87 -16.90
C CYS A 118 7.37 15.34 -16.41
N GLY A 119 8.37 14.46 -16.46
CA GLY A 119 9.75 14.81 -16.07
C GLY A 119 10.44 15.83 -16.96
N LYS A 120 9.90 16.09 -18.16
CA LYS A 120 10.41 17.12 -19.08
C LYS A 120 9.76 18.48 -18.80
N CYS A 121 8.46 18.62 -19.04
CA CYS A 121 7.78 19.92 -18.94
C CYS A 121 7.15 20.20 -17.56
N GLY A 122 7.22 19.29 -16.60
CA GLY A 122 6.61 19.47 -15.29
C GLY A 122 5.07 19.52 -15.29
N ARG A 123 4.39 19.16 -16.40
CA ARG A 123 2.93 19.18 -16.45
C ARG A 123 2.33 18.03 -15.63
N PRO A 124 1.30 18.29 -14.79
CA PRO A 124 0.61 17.26 -14.05
C PRO A 124 -0.45 16.55 -14.90
N PHE A 125 -0.53 15.23 -14.77
CA PHE A 125 -1.54 14.38 -15.37
C PHE A 125 -2.22 13.54 -14.30
N THR A 126 -3.51 13.24 -14.51
CA THR A 126 -4.27 12.39 -13.58
C THR A 126 -4.04 10.89 -13.81
N ARG A 127 -3.43 10.50 -14.94
CA ARG A 127 -3.27 9.11 -15.38
C ARG A 127 -1.98 8.93 -16.19
N GLU A 128 -1.36 7.76 -16.06
CA GLU A 128 -0.15 7.37 -16.81
C GLU A 128 -0.39 7.36 -18.31
N ARG A 129 -1.51 6.77 -18.78
CA ARG A 129 -1.87 6.81 -20.21
C ARG A 129 -1.97 8.23 -20.77
N GLY A 130 -2.38 9.20 -19.95
CA GLY A 130 -2.41 10.61 -20.37
C GLY A 130 -1.01 11.19 -20.56
N LEU A 131 -0.10 10.84 -19.66
CA LEU A 131 1.32 11.18 -19.79
C LEU A 131 1.97 10.47 -20.98
N GLU A 132 1.69 9.19 -21.20
CA GLU A 132 2.21 8.41 -22.33
C GLU A 132 1.80 9.03 -23.68
N VAL A 133 0.50 9.34 -23.84
CA VAL A 133 0.01 10.03 -25.04
C VAL A 133 0.63 11.41 -25.18
N HIS A 134 0.82 12.13 -24.07
CA HIS A 134 1.51 13.42 -24.09
C HIS A 134 2.96 13.28 -24.59
N LEU A 135 3.71 12.28 -24.13
CA LEU A 135 5.09 12.03 -24.58
C LEU A 135 5.16 11.53 -26.02
N ALA A 136 4.16 10.77 -26.47
CA ALA A 136 4.12 10.19 -27.81
C ALA A 136 3.68 11.18 -28.90
N LEU A 137 2.73 12.06 -28.59
CA LEU A 137 2.11 12.96 -29.58
C LEU A 137 2.50 14.43 -29.42
N THR A 138 3.01 14.84 -28.27
CA THR A 138 3.40 16.24 -28.02
C THR A 138 4.92 16.34 -28.09
N ASN A 139 5.44 17.37 -28.76
CA ASN A 139 6.85 17.77 -28.61
C ASN A 139 7.04 18.39 -27.22
N CYS A 140 7.05 17.53 -26.21
CA CYS A 140 7.23 17.91 -24.81
C CYS A 140 8.63 18.49 -24.61
N VAL A 141 8.71 19.81 -24.57
CA VAL A 141 9.92 20.59 -24.29
C VAL A 141 9.78 21.29 -22.93
N THR A 142 10.90 21.48 -22.23
CA THR A 142 10.97 22.39 -21.08
C THR A 142 10.69 23.80 -21.59
N GLU A 143 9.85 24.57 -20.91
CA GLU A 143 9.76 26.02 -21.17
C GLU A 143 11.06 26.65 -20.66
N ASN A 144 12.12 26.53 -21.47
CA ASN A 144 13.35 27.30 -21.32
C ASN A 144 13.05 28.70 -21.86
N ASN A 145 12.86 29.66 -20.94
CA ASN A 145 13.07 31.07 -21.23
C ASN A 145 14.52 31.41 -20.91
#